data_AF-U2QVE7-F1
#
_entry.id   AF-U2QVE7-F1
#
_cell.length_a   1.000
_cell.length_b   1.000
_cell.length_c   1.000
_cell.angle_alpha   90.00
_cell.angle_beta   90.00
_cell.angle_gamma   90.00
#
_symmetry.space_group_name_H-M   'P 1'
#
loop_
_entity.id
_entity.type
_entity.pdbx_description
1 polymer ?
#
loop_
_entity_poly.entity_id
_entity_poly.type
_entity_poly.pdbx_seq_one_letter_code
_entity_poly.pdbx_strand_id
1 'polypeptide(L)' 'GKINFNYTGLALNEYGWWYVEGGKINFNYNGYAAYYGVTYRVEGGKVITA' A
#
# COMPACT_ATOMS: atom_id res chain seq x y z
N GLY A 1 -16.07 7.61 -14.01
CA GLY A 1 -14.93 7.55 -13.06
C GLY A 1 -13.65 7.93 -13.76
N LYS A 2 -12.62 8.35 -13.02
CA LYS A 2 -11.29 8.73 -13.55
C LYS A 2 -10.24 7.78 -12.99
N ILE A 3 -9.40 7.23 -13.86
CA ILE A 3 -8.26 6.41 -13.44
C ILE A 3 -7.16 7.35 -12.91
N ASN A 4 -6.58 7.01 -11.75
CA ASN A 4 -5.43 7.72 -11.19
C ASN A 4 -4.17 6.85 -11.27
N PHE A 5 -3.31 7.13 -12.24
CA PHE A 5 -2.04 6.44 -12.43
C PHE A 5 -0.93 6.92 -11.47
N ASN A 6 -1.20 7.92 -10.62
CA ASN A 6 -0.22 8.51 -9.70
C ASN A 6 -0.62 8.30 -8.22
N TYR A 7 -1.43 7.28 -7.92
CA TYR A 7 -1.84 6.98 -6.56
C TYR A 7 -0.63 6.58 -5.69
N THR A 8 -0.58 7.12 -4.46
CA THR A 8 0.36 6.71 -3.41
C THR A 8 -0.43 6.43 -2.13
N GLY A 9 -0.27 5.22 -1.59
CA GLY A 9 -1.00 4.76 -0.41
C GLY A 9 -1.25 3.25 -0.42
N LEU A 10 -2.04 2.77 0.54
CA LEU A 10 -2.42 1.35 0.61
C LEU A 10 -3.52 1.03 -0.39
N ALA A 11 -3.39 -0.11 -1.07
CA ALA A 11 -4.40 -0.65 -1.97
C ALA A 11 -4.57 -2.17 -1.74
N LEU A 12 -5.81 -2.65 -1.83
CA LEU A 12 -6.16 -4.06 -1.64
C LEU A 12 -6.30 -4.76 -3.00
N ASN A 13 -5.73 -5.96 -3.10
CA ASN A 13 -6.05 -6.92 -4.15
C ASN A 13 -6.31 -8.31 -3.54
N GLU A 14 -6.49 -9.34 -4.38
CA GLU A 14 -6.73 -10.72 -3.92
C GLU A 14 -5.59 -11.33 -3.08
N TYR A 15 -4.39 -10.74 -3.15
CA TYR A 15 -3.20 -11.17 -2.40
C TYR A 15 -2.97 -10.36 -1.11
N GLY A 16 -3.88 -9.44 -0.79
CA GLY A 16 -3.86 -8.61 0.42
C GLY A 16 -3.58 -7.13 0.13
N TRP A 17 -3.13 -6.43 1.16
CA TRP A 17 -2.84 -5.00 1.11
C TRP A 17 -1.38 -4.73 0.73
N TRP A 18 -1.19 -3.81 -0.20
CA TRP A 18 0.12 -3.41 -0.73
C TRP A 18 0.32 -1.91 -0.66
N TYR A 19 1.55 -1.48 -0.43
CA TYR A 19 1.95 -0.10 -0.57
C TYR A 19 2.20 0.21 -2.06
N VAL A 20 1.43 1.15 -2.58
CA VAL A 20 1.53 1.68 -3.94
C VAL A 20 2.21 3.03 -3.88
N GLU A 21 3.12 3.28 -4.80
CA GLU A 21 3.79 4.57 -4.98
C GLU A 21 3.84 4.89 -6.47
N GLY A 22 3.35 6.08 -6.83
CA GLY A 22 3.30 6.48 -8.25
C GLY A 22 2.53 5.48 -9.13
N GLY A 23 1.44 4.91 -8.59
CA GLY A 23 0.57 3.98 -9.30
C GLY A 23 1.10 2.55 -9.49
N LYS A 24 2.21 2.18 -8.86
CA LYS A 24 2.76 0.81 -8.90
C LYS A 24 3.03 0.28 -7.50
N ILE A 25 2.96 -1.03 -7.32
CA ILE A 25 3.38 -1.66 -6.05
C ILE A 25 4.87 -1.36 -5.85
N ASN A 26 5.22 -0.80 -4.68
CA ASN A 26 6.60 -0.59 -4.29
C ASN A 26 7.05 -1.74 -3.37
N PHE A 27 7.65 -2.77 -3.96
CA PHE A 27 8.20 -3.93 -3.24
C PHE A 27 9.41 -3.61 -2.34
N ASN A 28 10.00 -2.41 -2.46
CA ASN A 28 11.13 -1.98 -1.65
C ASN A 28 10.70 -1.19 -0.40
N TYR A 29 9.40 -0.87 -0.26
CA TYR A 29 8.91 -0.10 0.88
C TYR A 29 8.90 -0.94 2.16
N ASN A 30 9.58 -0.44 3.18
CA ASN A 30 9.59 -0.97 4.53
C ASN A 30 9.30 0.18 5.50
N GLY A 31 8.21 0.09 6.26
CA GLY A 31 7.79 1.20 7.12
C GLY A 31 6.34 1.09 7.56
N TYR A 32 5.71 2.26 7.74
CA TYR A 32 4.35 2.37 8.23
C TYR A 32 3.51 3.22 7.29
N ALA A 33 2.34 2.72 6.92
CA ALA A 33 1.38 3.43 6.08
C ALA A 33 0.03 3.54 6.79
N ALA A 34 -0.63 4.69 6.68
CA ALA A 34 -1.94 4.91 7.28
C ALA A 34 -3.07 4.68 6.26
N TYR A 35 -4.16 4.05 6.69
CA TYR A 35 -5.39 3.92 5.93
C TYR A 35 -6.58 4.12 6.88
N TYR A 36 -7.43 5.11 6.58
CA TYR A 36 -8.54 5.57 7.44
C TYR A 36 -8.18 5.74 8.92
N GLY A 37 -7.04 6.38 9.19
CA GLY A 37 -6.60 6.68 10.56
C GLY A 37 -5.98 5.50 11.32
N VAL A 38 -5.90 4.32 10.71
CA VAL A 38 -5.18 3.17 11.26
C VAL A 38 -3.82 3.06 10.59
N THR A 39 -2.77 2.88 11.39
CA THR A 39 -1.39 2.68 10.91
C THR A 39 -1.08 1.20 10.78
N TYR A 40 -0.58 0.80 9.61
CA TYR A 40 -0.21 -0.58 9.28
C TYR A 40 1.30 -0.68 9.08
N ARG A 41 1.89 -1.77 9.58
CA ARG A 41 3.28 -2.14 9.26
C ARG A 41 3.34 -2.74 7.86
N VAL A 42 4.30 -2.30 7.06
CA VAL A 42 4.55 -2.78 5.71
C VAL A 42 5.98 -3.29 5.61
N GLU A 43 6.15 -4.49 5.06
CA GLU A 43 7.44 -5.12 4.80
C GLU A 43 7.49 -5.65 3.38
N GLY A 44 8.55 -5.34 2.64
CA GLY A 44 8.67 -5.72 1.23
C GLY A 44 7.48 -5.26 0.38
N GLY A 45 6.89 -4.10 0.72
CA GLY A 45 5.69 -3.56 0.10
C GLY A 45 4.36 -4.18 0.53
N LYS A 46 4.34 -5.27 1.31
CA LYS A 46 3.11 -5.94 1.77
C LYS A 46 2.76 -5.53 3.19
N VAL A 47 1.49 -5.23 3.46
CA VAL A 47 1.02 -5.06 4.84
C VAL A 47 1.14 -6.40 5.56
N ILE A 48 1.79 -6.38 6.72
CA ILE A 48 1.88 -7.53 7.60
C ILE A 48 0.81 -7.38 8.67
N THR A 49 -0.19 -8.25 8.63
CA THR A 49 -1.16 -8.42 9.70
C THR A 49 -0.58 -9.38 10.73
N ALA A 50 -0.55 -8.96 11.99
CA ALA A 50 -0.27 -9.86 13.11
C ALA A 50 -1.42 -10.85 13.30
#